data_AF-A0A2N6FE26-F1
#
_entry.id   AF-A0A2N6FE26-F1
#
_cell.length_a   1.000
_cell.length_b   1.000
_cell.length_c   1.000
_cell.angle_alpha   90.00
_cell.angle_beta   90.00
_cell.angle_gamma   90.00
#
_symmetry.space_group_name_H-M   'P 1'
#
loop_
_entity.id
_entity.type
_entity.pdbx_description
1 polymer ?
#
loop_
_entity_poly.entity_id
_entity_poly.type
_entity_poly.pdbx_seq_one_letter_code
_entity_poly.pdbx_strand_id
1 'polypeptide(L)'
;LEQRIAEPQLPVYVHNLPAAELAAVLFAQVRSGDCRFKGLGRDGLFPGLPEKRLQERLEELELDFGSLLAHWDQVLPCLGDSFVAGAAAVDPLDGENTCRYCDYPMLCRILENRQQATEGNDE
;
A
#
# COMPACT_ATOMS: atom_id res chain seq x y z
N LEU A 1 0.14 -10.42 -4.31
CA LEU A 1 0.15 -8.97 -3.96
C LEU A 1 -0.74 -8.73 -2.75
N GLU A 2 -0.49 -7.67 -1.99
CA GLU A 2 -1.27 -7.32 -0.78
C GLU A 2 -2.70 -6.95 -1.13
N GLN A 3 -3.68 -7.42 -0.34
CA GLN A 3 -5.11 -7.14 -0.54
C GLN A 3 -5.54 -5.79 0.04
N ARG A 4 -4.76 -5.24 0.98
CA ARG A 4 -4.97 -3.92 1.58
C ARG A 4 -3.72 -3.08 1.35
N ILE A 5 -3.81 -2.08 0.50
CA ILE A 5 -2.66 -1.24 0.14
C ILE A 5 -2.29 -0.34 1.32
N ALA A 6 -1.07 -0.52 1.86
CA ALA A 6 -0.52 0.33 2.91
C ALA A 6 -0.22 1.76 2.43
N GLU A 7 0.31 1.85 1.20
CA GLU A 7 0.83 3.07 0.59
C GLU A 7 0.10 3.39 -0.72
N PRO A 8 -1.09 4.03 -0.66
CA PRO A 8 -1.95 4.20 -1.82
C PRO A 8 -1.51 5.31 -2.79
N GLN A 9 -0.42 6.05 -2.49
CA GLN A 9 -0.04 7.23 -3.26
C GLN A 9 0.20 6.97 -4.76
N LEU A 10 0.92 5.90 -5.12
CA LEU A 10 1.17 5.55 -6.53
C LEU A 10 -0.08 5.01 -7.23
N PRO A 11 -0.83 4.04 -6.65
CA PRO A 11 -2.11 3.57 -7.20
C PRO A 11 -3.09 4.71 -7.52
N VAL A 12 -3.20 5.71 -6.64
CA VAL A 12 -4.14 6.83 -6.82
C VAL A 12 -3.83 7.66 -8.07
N TYR A 13 -2.55 7.84 -8.44
CA TYR A 13 -2.20 8.63 -9.63
C TYR A 13 -2.57 7.98 -10.95
N VAL A 14 -2.78 6.66 -10.95
CA VAL A 14 -3.04 5.88 -12.16
C VAL A 14 -4.42 5.24 -12.20
N HIS A 15 -5.20 5.41 -11.14
CA HIS A 15 -6.55 4.91 -11.09
C HIS A 15 -7.39 5.53 -12.22
N ASN A 16 -8.15 4.69 -12.93
CA ASN A 16 -8.92 5.05 -14.12
C ASN A 16 -8.10 5.52 -15.34
N LEU A 17 -6.78 5.29 -15.37
CA LEU A 17 -5.97 5.47 -16.58
C LEU A 17 -5.80 4.13 -17.32
N PRO A 18 -5.83 4.12 -18.67
CA PRO A 18 -5.60 2.89 -19.43
C PRO A 18 -4.19 2.33 -19.18
N ALA A 19 -4.10 1.13 -18.61
CA ALA A 19 -2.80 0.52 -18.25
C ALA A 19 -1.83 0.39 -19.44
N ALA A 20 -2.35 0.21 -20.66
CA ALA A 20 -1.57 0.13 -21.89
C ALA A 20 -0.85 1.44 -22.25
N GLU A 21 -1.35 2.58 -21.79
CA GLU A 21 -0.79 3.91 -22.06
C GLU A 21 0.24 4.33 -21.01
N LEU A 22 0.35 3.59 -19.91
CA LEU A 22 1.26 3.89 -18.82
C LEU A 22 2.64 3.27 -19.06
N ALA A 23 3.65 4.13 -19.22
CA ALA A 23 5.05 3.74 -19.28
C ALA A 23 5.69 3.62 -17.89
N ALA A 24 5.30 4.46 -16.93
CA ALA A 24 5.81 4.47 -15.57
C ALA A 24 4.84 5.18 -14.60
N VAL A 25 4.92 4.87 -13.31
CA VAL A 25 4.26 5.58 -12.21
C VAL A 25 5.31 6.01 -11.20
N LEU A 26 5.47 7.32 -11.00
CA LEU A 26 6.58 7.89 -10.25
C LEU A 26 6.12 9.07 -9.39
N PHE A 27 6.81 9.33 -8.29
CA PHE A 27 6.78 10.62 -7.58
C PHE A 27 8.17 11.26 -7.55
N ALA A 28 8.22 12.57 -7.40
CA ALA A 28 9.47 13.31 -7.26
C ALA A 28 9.88 13.44 -5.79
N GLN A 29 11.11 13.02 -5.47
CA GLN A 29 11.76 13.35 -4.22
C GLN A 29 12.55 14.65 -4.42
N VAL A 30 12.22 15.68 -3.65
CA VAL A 30 12.92 16.98 -3.67
C VAL A 30 13.67 17.15 -2.35
N ARG A 31 14.96 16.81 -2.37
CA ARG A 31 15.87 16.94 -1.22
C ARG A 31 17.17 17.54 -1.71
N SER A 32 17.73 18.50 -0.97
CA SER A 32 19.01 19.11 -1.32
C SER A 32 20.09 18.04 -1.52
N GLY A 33 20.72 18.02 -2.68
CA GLY A 33 21.73 17.03 -3.07
C GLY A 33 21.20 15.63 -3.43
N ASP A 34 19.89 15.39 -3.40
CA ASP A 34 19.27 14.08 -3.62
C ASP A 34 17.88 14.20 -4.27
N CYS A 35 17.81 14.99 -5.34
CA CYS A 35 16.63 15.07 -6.18
C CYS A 35 16.57 13.87 -7.13
N ARG A 36 15.50 13.08 -7.06
CA ARG A 36 15.30 11.89 -7.90
C ARG A 36 13.82 11.57 -8.04
N PHE A 37 13.46 10.85 -9.08
CA PHE A 37 12.16 10.19 -9.12
C PHE A 37 12.19 8.92 -8.25
N LYS A 38 11.02 8.42 -7.87
CA LYS A 38 10.83 7.11 -7.20
C LYS A 38 9.55 6.46 -7.71
N GLY A 39 9.60 5.17 -8.03
CA GLY A 39 8.43 4.40 -8.45
C GLY A 39 8.79 3.26 -9.39
N LEU A 40 7.92 2.97 -10.35
CA LEU A 40 7.95 1.77 -11.19
C LEU A 40 7.65 2.11 -12.64
N GLY A 41 8.06 1.24 -13.57
CA GLY A 41 7.64 1.36 -14.95
C GLY A 41 7.96 0.15 -15.78
N ARG A 42 7.50 0.19 -17.03
CA ARG A 42 7.81 -0.82 -18.04
C ARG A 42 9.29 -0.72 -18.40
N ASP A 43 9.93 -1.88 -18.52
CA ASP A 43 11.34 -1.97 -18.83
C ASP A 43 11.71 -1.20 -20.10
N GLY A 44 12.72 -0.34 -19.98
CA GLY A 44 13.27 0.42 -21.10
C GLY A 44 12.43 1.59 -21.62
N LEU A 45 11.25 1.87 -21.05
CA LEU A 45 10.37 2.95 -21.56
C LEU A 45 10.53 4.31 -20.87
N PHE A 46 11.13 4.37 -19.68
CA PHE A 46 11.41 5.65 -19.00
C PHE A 46 12.91 5.78 -18.65
N PRO A 47 13.60 6.81 -19.15
CA PRO A 47 15.03 6.98 -18.90
C PRO A 47 15.30 7.36 -17.44
N GLY A 48 16.28 6.70 -16.82
CA GLY A 48 16.62 6.95 -15.42
C GLY A 48 15.58 6.44 -14.43
N LEU A 49 14.83 5.38 -14.81
CA LEU A 49 13.84 4.72 -13.97
C LEU A 49 14.48 4.34 -12.61
N PRO A 50 13.95 4.86 -11.49
CA PRO A 50 14.62 4.81 -10.20
C PRO A 50 14.20 3.62 -9.33
N GLU A 51 15.15 3.17 -8.51
CA GLU A 51 15.09 2.12 -7.48
C GLU A 51 14.88 0.67 -7.93
N LYS A 52 15.99 -0.08 -7.90
CA LYS A 52 16.03 -1.54 -8.03
C LYS A 52 15.07 -2.26 -7.09
N ARG A 53 14.90 -1.81 -5.84
CA ARG A 53 14.14 -2.55 -4.81
C ARG A 53 12.70 -2.87 -5.19
N LEU A 54 11.98 -1.93 -5.80
CA LEU A 54 10.56 -2.13 -6.10
C LEU A 54 10.39 -2.97 -7.37
N GLN A 55 11.32 -2.83 -8.33
CA GLN A 55 11.43 -3.73 -9.48
C GLN A 55 11.84 -5.15 -9.07
N GLU A 56 12.86 -5.29 -8.22
CA GLU A 56 13.32 -6.56 -7.62
C GLU A 56 12.17 -7.25 -6.89
N ARG A 57 11.33 -6.52 -6.14
CA ARG A 57 10.12 -7.11 -5.53
C ARG A 57 9.11 -7.62 -6.55
N LEU A 58 8.94 -6.96 -7.69
CA LEU A 58 8.07 -7.46 -8.76
C LEU A 58 8.67 -8.71 -9.40
N GLU A 59 9.97 -8.71 -9.65
CA GLU A 59 10.72 -9.86 -10.15
C GLU A 59 10.63 -11.07 -9.20
N GLU A 60 10.82 -10.85 -7.89
CA GLU A 60 10.68 -11.88 -6.83
C GLU A 60 9.27 -12.48 -6.78
N LEU A 61 8.25 -11.69 -7.10
CA LEU A 61 6.86 -12.14 -7.14
C LEU A 61 6.45 -12.68 -8.52
N GLU A 62 7.37 -12.73 -9.49
CA GLU A 62 7.12 -13.08 -10.89
C GLU A 62 5.99 -12.25 -11.52
N LEU A 63 5.92 -10.97 -11.17
CA LEU A 63 4.89 -10.04 -11.65
C LEU A 63 5.50 -9.01 -12.60
N ASP A 64 4.73 -8.69 -13.64
CA ASP A 64 5.06 -7.56 -14.51
C ASP A 64 4.33 -6.28 -14.09
N PHE A 65 4.77 -5.16 -14.67
CA PHE A 65 4.18 -3.85 -14.41
C PHE A 65 2.67 -3.79 -14.75
N GLY A 66 2.24 -4.50 -15.80
CA GLY A 66 0.82 -4.55 -16.18
C GLY A 66 -0.05 -5.25 -15.14
N SER A 67 0.46 -6.35 -14.59
CA SER A 67 -0.17 -7.15 -13.55
C SER A 67 -0.29 -6.37 -12.25
N LEU A 68 0.73 -5.56 -11.92
CA LEU A 68 0.66 -4.66 -10.78
C LEU A 68 -0.42 -3.58 -10.97
N LEU A 69 -0.49 -2.94 -12.13
CA LEU A 69 -1.52 -1.94 -12.43
C LEU A 69 -2.93 -2.55 -12.37
N ALA A 70 -3.11 -3.75 -12.92
CA ALA A 70 -4.37 -4.48 -12.85
C ALA A 70 -4.75 -4.81 -11.40
N HIS A 71 -3.79 -5.23 -10.58
CA HIS A 71 -4.02 -5.46 -9.16
C HIS A 71 -4.45 -4.18 -8.45
N TRP A 72 -3.75 -3.06 -8.65
CA TRP A 72 -4.12 -1.78 -8.06
C TRP A 72 -5.51 -1.31 -8.45
N ASP A 73 -5.90 -1.48 -9.72
CA ASP A 73 -7.23 -1.15 -10.20
C ASP A 73 -8.33 -1.97 -9.49
N GLN A 74 -8.02 -3.20 -9.09
CA GLN A 74 -8.94 -4.05 -8.33
C GLN A 74 -8.98 -3.72 -6.83
N VAL A 75 -7.83 -3.53 -6.17
CA VAL A 75 -7.78 -3.43 -4.70
C VAL A 75 -7.94 -2.01 -4.16
N LEU A 76 -7.58 -0.99 -4.94
CA LEU A 76 -7.71 0.40 -4.49
C LEU A 76 -9.16 0.81 -4.25
N PRO A 77 -10.14 0.46 -5.12
CA PRO A 77 -11.55 0.77 -4.89
C PRO A 77 -12.09 0.16 -3.60
N CYS A 78 -11.64 -1.04 -3.20
CA CYS A 78 -12.08 -1.69 -1.96
C CYS A 78 -11.87 -0.82 -0.71
N LEU A 79 -10.79 -0.04 -0.67
CA LEU A 79 -10.52 0.90 0.42
C LEU A 79 -11.51 2.07 0.40
N GLY A 80 -11.80 2.60 -0.79
CA GLY A 80 -12.79 3.67 -1.00
C GLY A 80 -14.20 3.22 -0.63
N ASP A 81 -14.61 2.04 -1.09
CA ASP A 81 -15.92 1.46 -0.81
C ASP A 81 -16.11 1.22 0.69
N SER A 82 -15.09 0.67 1.37
CA SER A 82 -15.11 0.47 2.82
C SER A 82 -15.27 1.79 3.57
N PHE A 83 -14.58 2.85 3.12
CA PHE A 83 -14.71 4.17 3.70
C PHE A 83 -16.11 4.76 3.52
N VAL A 84 -16.68 4.69 2.30
CA VAL A 84 -18.04 5.17 1.99
C VAL A 84 -19.10 4.39 2.78
N ALA A 85 -18.90 3.09 2.97
CA ALA A 85 -19.78 2.25 3.78
C ALA A 85 -19.72 2.54 5.29
N GLY A 86 -18.78 3.39 5.74
CA GLY A 86 -18.58 3.69 7.15
C GLY A 86 -17.96 2.53 7.93
N ALA A 87 -17.18 1.67 7.28
CA ALA A 87 -16.49 0.58 7.94
C ALA A 87 -15.45 1.14 8.93
N ALA A 88 -15.71 0.96 10.23
CA ALA A 88 -14.89 1.51 11.32
C ALA A 88 -14.41 0.43 12.31
N ALA A 89 -14.25 -0.81 11.83
CA ALA A 89 -13.69 -1.89 12.63
C ALA A 89 -12.24 -1.56 13.07
N VAL A 90 -11.89 -1.96 14.29
CA VAL A 90 -10.53 -1.79 14.82
C VAL A 90 -9.61 -2.82 14.16
N ASP A 91 -8.97 -2.43 13.06
CA ASP A 91 -8.16 -3.30 12.21
C ASP A 91 -6.80 -2.65 11.87
N PRO A 92 -5.81 -2.70 12.79
CA PRO A 92 -4.48 -2.13 12.57
C PRO A 92 -3.72 -2.93 11.49
N LEU A 93 -3.25 -2.23 10.46
CA LEU A 93 -2.64 -2.83 9.27
C LEU A 93 -1.39 -3.69 9.57
N ASP A 94 -0.54 -3.21 10.48
CA ASP A 94 0.68 -3.87 10.95
C ASP A 94 0.67 -3.98 12.48
N GLY A 95 -0.39 -4.58 13.01
CA GLY A 95 -0.50 -4.98 14.42
C GLY A 95 -0.03 -3.91 15.42
N GLU A 96 0.96 -4.24 16.26
CA GLU A 96 1.51 -3.33 17.26
C GLU A 96 2.28 -2.15 16.66
N ASN A 97 2.92 -2.32 15.51
CA ASN A 97 3.64 -1.23 14.84
C ASN A 97 2.69 -0.12 14.41
N THR A 98 1.49 -0.46 13.94
CA THR A 98 0.44 0.53 13.65
C THR A 98 0.01 1.27 14.91
N CYS A 99 -0.09 0.58 16.04
CA CYS A 99 -0.51 1.18 17.31
C CYS A 99 0.58 2.03 17.99
N ARG A 100 1.86 1.81 17.66
CA ARG A 100 3.02 2.38 18.37
C ARG A 100 2.99 3.91 18.52
N TYR A 101 2.46 4.61 17.52
CA TYR A 101 2.37 6.08 17.49
C TYR A 101 0.92 6.58 17.41
N CYS A 102 -0.06 5.72 17.72
CA CYS A 102 -1.47 6.08 17.70
C CYS A 102 -1.88 6.72 19.04
N ASP A 103 -2.48 7.92 18.99
CA ASP A 103 -2.92 8.67 20.19
C ASP A 103 -4.27 8.21 20.74
N TYR A 104 -4.92 7.23 20.11
CA TYR A 104 -6.28 6.80 20.44
C TYR A 104 -6.42 5.37 21.01
N PRO A 105 -5.46 4.83 21.80
CA PRO A 105 -5.55 3.45 22.28
C PRO A 105 -6.78 3.22 23.17
N MET A 106 -7.16 4.22 23.99
CA MET A 106 -8.31 4.14 24.89
C MET A 106 -9.66 4.21 24.16
N LEU A 107 -9.70 4.80 22.96
CA LEU A 107 -10.93 4.89 22.16
C LEU A 107 -11.22 3.56 21.45
N CYS A 108 -10.19 2.93 20.89
CA CYS A 108 -10.33 1.69 20.13
C CYS A 108 -10.45 0.43 21.01
N ARG A 109 -10.07 0.50 22.30
CA ARG A 109 -10.14 -0.60 23.28
C ARG A 109 -9.46 -1.90 22.83
N ILE A 110 -8.45 -1.78 21.96
CA ILE A 110 -7.79 -2.93 21.35
C ILE A 110 -6.99 -3.75 22.36
N LEU A 111 -6.50 -3.12 23.43
CA LEU A 111 -5.70 -3.77 24.47
C LEU A 111 -6.58 -4.72 25.29
N GLU A 112 -7.79 -4.27 25.63
CA GLU A 112 -8.78 -5.05 26.38
C GLU A 112 -9.31 -6.22 25.55
N ASN A 113 -9.61 -5.98 24.26
CA ASN A 113 -10.07 -7.02 23.35
C ASN A 113 -9.02 -8.13 23.16
N ARG A 114 -7.73 -7.76 23.15
CA ARG A 114 -6.63 -8.74 23.06
C ARG A 114 -6.48 -9.58 24.33
N GLN A 115 -6.60 -8.96 25.51
CA GLN A 115 -6.51 -9.68 26.79
C GLN A 115 -7.61 -10.75 26.93
N GLN A 116 -8.85 -10.40 26.57
CA GLN A 116 -9.98 -11.34 26.58
C GLN A 116 -9.78 -12.53 25.62
N ALA A 117 -9.15 -12.31 24.46
CA ALA A 117 -8.87 -13.39 23.51
C ALA A 117 -7.81 -14.38 24.02
N THR A 118 -6.85 -13.93 24.81
CA THR A 118 -5.85 -14.80 25.46
C THR A 118 -6.43 -15.59 26.64
N GLU A 119 -7.33 -15.01 27.44
CA GLU A 119 -7.91 -15.69 28.61
C GLU A 119 -8.95 -16.77 28.23
N GLY A 120 -9.63 -16.63 27.09
CA GLY A 120 -10.60 -17.61 26.60
C GLY A 120 -10.02 -18.80 25.82
N ASN A 121 -8.70 -18.89 25.68
CA ASN A 121 -8.01 -19.93 24.92
C ASN A 121 -7.26 -20.95 25.80
N ASP A 122 -7.39 -20.80 27.13
CA ASP A 122 -6.82 -21.67 28.18
C ASP A 122 -7.88 -22.60 28.84
N GLU A 123 -9.09 -22.69 28.26
CA GLU A 123 -10.13 -23.71 28.57
C GLU A 123 -10.25 -24.76 27.45
#